data_AF-A0A1X2ZNK5-F1
#
_entry.id   AF-A0A1X2ZNK5-F1
#
_cell.length_a   1.000
_cell.length_b   1.000
_cell.length_c   1.000
_cell.angle_alpha   90.00
_cell.angle_beta   90.00
_cell.angle_gamma   90.00
#
_symmetry.space_group_name_H-M   'P 1'
#
loop_
_entity.id
_entity.type
_entity.pdbx_description
1 polymer ?
#
loop_
_entity_poly.entity_id
_entity_poly.type
_entity_poly.pdbx_seq_one_letter_code
_entity_poly.pdbx_strand_id
1 'polypeptide(L)'
;MDVMRPILLGVCPFCGGGVTASIRRRDEGNAGMWYVLYQYADRPECANGCPIDRFNDYRRLLDGWGLGDDFDPAPSFRRMWARDVRGFRERASCPRCGRPPRLRTGADPAMGCPRCGLWADNADRGGPTVIGLVEAWNRFAGKERNDRTC
;
A
#
# COMPACT_ATOMS: atom_id res chain seq x y z
N MET A 1 -2.63 -22.08 -12.48
CA MET A 1 -2.63 -20.80 -11.75
C MET A 1 -3.48 -19.85 -12.55
N ASP A 2 -4.60 -19.41 -11.99
CA ASP A 2 -5.55 -18.57 -12.71
C ASP A 2 -5.27 -17.09 -12.44
N VAL A 3 -4.90 -16.39 -13.50
CA VAL A 3 -4.74 -14.93 -13.51
C VAL A 3 -6.00 -14.32 -14.08
N MET A 4 -6.66 -13.49 -13.27
CA MET A 4 -7.85 -12.75 -13.67
C MET A 4 -7.45 -11.57 -14.56
N ARG A 5 -8.39 -11.14 -15.42
CA ARG A 5 -8.20 -9.94 -16.25
C ARG A 5 -7.84 -8.72 -15.39
N PRO A 6 -7.01 -7.79 -15.91
CA PRO A 6 -6.70 -6.56 -15.20
C PRO A 6 -7.97 -5.83 -14.77
N ILE A 7 -8.00 -5.42 -13.51
CA ILE A 7 -9.10 -4.63 -12.95
C ILE A 7 -8.65 -3.20 -12.70
N LEU A 8 -9.58 -2.25 -12.86
CA LEU A 8 -9.40 -0.91 -12.32
C LEU A 8 -9.50 -0.98 -10.79
N LEU A 9 -8.39 -0.66 -10.11
CA LEU A 9 -8.29 -0.61 -8.66
C LEU A 9 -8.82 0.71 -8.09
N GLY A 10 -8.62 1.81 -8.82
CA GLY A 10 -9.02 3.14 -8.40
C GLY A 10 -8.04 4.20 -8.87
N VAL A 11 -7.74 5.16 -8.00
CA VAL A 11 -6.91 6.33 -8.32
C VAL A 11 -5.51 6.21 -7.72
N CYS A 12 -4.52 6.79 -8.39
CA CYS A 12 -3.15 6.86 -7.95
C CYS A 12 -3.02 7.88 -6.81
N PRO A 13 -2.33 7.54 -5.69
CA PRO A 13 -2.14 8.47 -4.58
C PRO A 13 -1.24 9.66 -4.94
N PHE A 14 -0.42 9.55 -5.99
CA PHE A 14 0.55 10.58 -6.39
C PHE A 14 -0.02 11.59 -7.40
N CYS A 15 -0.68 11.10 -8.46
CA CYS A 15 -1.16 11.94 -9.57
C CYS A 15 -2.67 11.95 -9.76
N GLY A 16 -3.42 11.11 -9.04
CA GLY A 16 -4.87 10.97 -9.21
C GLY A 16 -5.32 10.19 -10.44
N GLY A 17 -4.41 9.78 -11.33
CA GLY A 17 -4.72 8.97 -12.51
C GLY A 17 -5.19 7.54 -12.18
N GLY A 18 -5.73 6.82 -13.16
CA GLY A 18 -6.22 5.45 -12.97
C GLY A 18 -5.09 4.46 -12.64
N VAL A 19 -5.39 3.51 -11.74
CA VAL A 19 -4.50 2.41 -11.37
C VAL A 19 -5.15 1.07 -11.69
N THR A 20 -4.40 0.21 -12.37
CA THR A 20 -4.83 -1.15 -12.73
C THR A 20 -3.94 -2.19 -12.10
N ALA A 21 -4.50 -3.37 -11.81
CA ALA A 21 -3.72 -4.53 -11.42
C ALA A 21 -4.42 -5.82 -11.85
N SER A 22 -3.61 -6.85 -12.08
CA SER A 22 -4.07 -8.22 -12.27
C SER A 22 -4.11 -8.94 -10.92
N ILE A 23 -5.09 -9.82 -10.71
CA ILE A 23 -5.21 -10.63 -9.50
C ILE A 23 -4.96 -12.09 -9.87
N ARG A 24 -4.13 -12.78 -9.08
CA ARG A 24 -3.94 -14.24 -9.18
C ARG A 24 -4.60 -14.95 -8.02
N ARG A 25 -5.23 -16.09 -8.32
CA ARG A 25 -5.71 -17.06 -7.34
C ARG A 25 -4.63 -18.13 -7.12
N ARG A 26 -4.38 -18.45 -5.85
CA ARG A 26 -3.53 -19.58 -5.44
C ARG A 26 -4.30 -20.43 -4.45
N ASP A 27 -4.57 -21.66 -4.86
CA ASP A 27 -5.14 -22.67 -3.97
C ASP A 27 -4.01 -23.33 -3.20
N GLU A 28 -4.10 -23.28 -1.87
CA GLU A 28 -3.14 -23.88 -0.96
C GLU A 28 -3.89 -24.89 -0.09
N GLY A 29 -3.70 -26.17 -0.38
CA GLY A 29 -4.23 -27.27 0.41
C GLY A 29 -3.19 -27.75 1.41
N ASN A 30 -3.53 -27.78 2.70
CA ASN A 30 -2.72 -28.49 3.70
C ASN A 30 -3.64 -29.24 4.67
N ALA A 31 -3.34 -30.53 4.87
CA ALA A 31 -3.96 -31.41 5.88
C ALA A 31 -5.49 -31.27 6.06
N GLY A 32 -6.27 -31.37 4.97
CA GLY A 32 -7.74 -31.37 5.03
C GLY A 32 -8.40 -29.98 5.08
N MET A 33 -7.61 -28.90 4.99
CA MET A 33 -8.10 -27.53 4.83
C MET A 33 -7.73 -26.97 3.46
N TRP A 34 -8.72 -26.43 2.76
CA TRP A 34 -8.55 -25.72 1.48
C TRP A 34 -8.53 -24.21 1.75
N TYR A 35 -7.39 -23.58 1.48
CA TYR A 35 -7.25 -22.12 1.55
C TYR A 35 -7.13 -21.55 0.15
N VAL A 36 -7.94 -20.54 -0.16
CA VAL A 36 -7.79 -19.76 -1.38
C VAL A 36 -7.11 -18.45 -1.01
N LEU A 37 -5.96 -18.18 -1.64
CA LEU A 37 -5.23 -16.93 -1.51
C LEU A 37 -5.36 -16.13 -2.81
N TYR A 38 -5.90 -14.92 -2.70
CA TYR A 38 -5.84 -13.95 -3.79
C TYR A 38 -4.75 -12.93 -3.51
N GLN A 39 -3.96 -12.63 -4.52
CA GLN A 39 -2.91 -11.61 -4.45
C GLN A 39 -2.74 -10.95 -5.81
N TYR A 40 -1.98 -9.86 -5.90
CA TYR A 40 -1.68 -9.31 -7.20
C TYR A 40 -0.83 -10.29 -8.03
N ALA A 41 -1.16 -10.43 -9.32
CA ALA A 41 -0.39 -11.23 -10.26
C ALA A 41 0.85 -10.48 -10.74
N ASP A 42 0.72 -9.16 -10.85
CA ASP A 42 1.74 -8.19 -11.26
C ASP A 42 1.69 -6.98 -10.32
N ARG A 43 2.70 -6.11 -10.36
CA ARG A 43 2.65 -4.89 -9.56
C ARG A 43 1.58 -3.94 -10.11
N PRO A 44 0.84 -3.20 -9.26
CA PRO A 44 -0.12 -2.21 -9.74
C PRO A 44 0.55 -1.16 -10.63
N GLU A 45 -0.13 -0.78 -11.70
CA GLU A 45 0.37 0.16 -12.71
C GLU A 45 -0.47 1.44 -12.77
N CYS A 46 0.21 2.58 -12.89
CA CYS A 46 -0.43 3.89 -12.99
C CYS A 46 -0.35 4.35 -14.44
N ALA A 47 -1.48 4.77 -15.02
CA ALA A 47 -1.54 5.27 -16.40
C ALA A 47 -0.58 6.44 -16.69
N ASN A 48 -0.19 7.19 -15.65
CA ASN A 48 0.71 8.34 -15.76
C ASN A 48 2.17 8.03 -15.39
N GLY A 49 2.55 6.75 -15.27
CA GLY A 49 3.94 6.34 -14.99
C GLY A 49 4.46 6.70 -13.59
N CYS A 50 3.56 6.88 -12.62
CA CYS A 50 3.98 7.08 -11.23
C CYS A 50 4.68 5.82 -10.68
N PRO A 51 5.65 5.97 -9.75
CA PRO A 51 6.46 4.86 -9.25
C PRO A 51 5.72 3.98 -8.24
N ILE A 52 4.44 3.67 -8.50
CA ILE A 52 3.64 2.78 -7.66
C ILE A 52 4.09 1.32 -7.77
N ASP A 53 4.69 0.98 -8.91
CA ASP A 53 5.33 -0.30 -9.19
C ASP A 53 6.58 -0.54 -8.32
N ARG A 54 7.13 0.49 -7.65
CA ARG A 54 8.31 0.33 -6.79
C ARG A 54 7.99 -0.18 -5.39
N PHE A 55 6.71 -0.18 -5.01
CA PHE A 55 6.27 -0.63 -3.71
C PHE A 55 5.96 -2.12 -3.72
N ASN A 56 6.23 -2.79 -2.60
CA ASN A 56 5.92 -4.21 -2.45
C ASN A 56 4.44 -4.46 -2.10
N ASP A 57 3.53 -3.69 -2.71
CA ASP A 57 2.09 -3.89 -2.57
C ASP A 57 1.64 -5.23 -3.19
N TYR A 58 2.53 -5.91 -3.94
CA TYR A 58 2.36 -7.25 -4.50
C TYR A 58 1.98 -8.32 -3.47
N ARG A 59 2.43 -8.18 -2.22
CA ARG A 59 2.16 -9.17 -1.14
C ARG A 59 0.79 -8.98 -0.47
N ARG A 60 -0.10 -8.13 -1.00
CA ARG A 60 -1.47 -8.07 -0.49
C ARG A 60 -2.17 -9.40 -0.72
N LEU A 61 -2.55 -10.02 0.38
CA LEU A 61 -3.26 -11.28 0.40
C LEU A 61 -4.68 -11.02 0.88
N LEU A 62 -5.64 -11.57 0.16
CA LEU A 62 -6.99 -11.78 0.66
C LEU A 62 -7.12 -13.28 0.92
N ASP A 63 -7.27 -13.62 2.19
CA ASP A 63 -7.50 -14.97 2.67
C ASP A 63 -8.99 -15.31 2.57
N GLY A 64 -9.27 -16.35 1.81
CA GLY A 64 -10.61 -16.83 1.58
C GLY A 64 -10.83 -18.21 2.17
N TRP A 65 -11.29 -18.27 3.41
CA TRP A 65 -11.76 -19.53 3.97
C TRP A 65 -13.16 -19.84 3.46
N GLY A 66 -13.34 -20.98 2.79
CA GLY A 66 -14.65 -21.39 2.27
C GLY A 66 -15.20 -20.52 1.13
N LEU A 67 -14.35 -19.74 0.44
CA LEU A 67 -14.79 -19.03 -0.76
C LEU A 67 -14.99 -20.01 -1.91
N GLY A 68 -16.19 -20.01 -2.49
CA GLY A 68 -16.51 -20.80 -3.67
C GLY A 68 -15.75 -20.32 -4.92
N ASP A 69 -15.74 -21.14 -5.96
CA ASP A 69 -15.03 -20.88 -7.22
C ASP A 69 -15.54 -19.62 -7.95
N ASP A 70 -16.79 -19.20 -7.71
CA ASP A 70 -17.42 -18.01 -8.31
C ASP A 70 -17.13 -16.69 -7.57
N PHE A 71 -16.26 -16.71 -6.55
CA PHE A 71 -15.96 -15.51 -5.78
C PHE A 71 -15.20 -14.47 -6.62
N ASP A 72 -15.75 -13.25 -6.73
CA ASP A 72 -15.05 -12.10 -7.31
C ASP A 72 -14.23 -11.35 -6.23
N PRO A 73 -12.88 -11.41 -6.27
CA PRO A 73 -12.04 -10.69 -5.32
C PRO A 73 -11.93 -9.18 -5.62
N ALA A 74 -12.33 -8.72 -6.81
CA ALA A 74 -12.10 -7.35 -7.26
C ALA A 74 -12.65 -6.27 -6.31
N PRO A 75 -13.88 -6.38 -5.74
CA PRO A 75 -14.39 -5.41 -4.78
C PRO A 75 -13.53 -5.28 -3.52
N SER A 76 -12.97 -6.38 -3.03
CA SER A 76 -12.09 -6.38 -1.85
C SER A 76 -10.77 -5.68 -2.14
N PHE A 77 -10.16 -5.94 -3.30
CA PHE A 77 -8.94 -5.25 -3.72
C PHE A 77 -9.17 -3.75 -3.96
N ARG A 78 -10.30 -3.36 -4.56
CA ARG A 78 -10.69 -1.94 -4.69
C ARG A 78 -10.83 -1.25 -3.33
N ARG A 79 -11.50 -1.89 -2.36
CA ARG A 79 -11.65 -1.37 -0.99
C ARG A 79 -10.31 -1.19 -0.29
N MET A 80 -9.43 -2.20 -0.38
CA MET A 80 -8.09 -2.14 0.18
C MET A 80 -7.26 -1.02 -0.46
N TRP A 81 -7.29 -0.89 -1.78
CA TRP A 81 -6.62 0.20 -2.49
C TRP A 81 -7.13 1.58 -2.06
N ALA A 82 -8.46 1.76 -2.03
CA ALA A 82 -9.09 3.02 -1.62
C ALA A 82 -8.72 3.42 -0.18
N ARG A 83 -8.68 2.46 0.76
CA ARG A 83 -8.23 2.70 2.14
C ARG A 83 -6.82 3.26 2.19
N ASP A 84 -5.93 2.72 1.37
CA ASP A 84 -4.51 3.06 1.43
C ASP A 84 -4.22 4.38 0.71
N VAL A 85 -4.94 4.67 -0.38
CA VAL A 85 -4.98 6.02 -0.99
C VAL A 85 -5.49 7.05 0.00
N ARG A 86 -6.54 6.72 0.76
CA ARG A 86 -7.07 7.61 1.80
C ARG A 86 -6.02 7.85 2.89
N GLY A 87 -5.41 6.79 3.42
CA GLY A 87 -4.33 6.90 4.40
C GLY A 87 -3.17 7.76 3.89
N PHE A 88 -2.79 7.61 2.62
CA PHE A 88 -1.79 8.47 2.00
C PHE A 88 -2.23 9.93 1.98
N ARG A 89 -3.48 10.24 1.61
CA ARG A 89 -3.98 11.62 1.56
C ARG A 89 -4.13 12.26 2.94
N GLU A 90 -4.55 11.48 3.93
CA GLU A 90 -4.82 11.91 5.31
C GLU A 90 -3.59 11.80 6.23
N ARG A 91 -2.42 11.43 5.69
CA ARG A 91 -1.16 11.33 6.42
C ARG A 91 -0.87 12.61 7.21
N ALA A 92 -0.29 12.45 8.40
CA ALA A 92 0.00 13.55 9.30
C ALA A 92 0.89 14.61 8.63
N SER A 93 0.61 15.89 8.85
CA SER A 93 1.51 16.97 8.46
C SER A 93 2.82 16.93 9.26
N CYS A 94 3.87 17.55 8.73
CA CYS A 94 5.14 17.73 9.43
C CYS A 94 4.92 18.37 10.81
N PRO A 95 5.39 17.74 11.91
CA PRO A 95 5.19 18.28 13.26
C PRO A 95 5.97 19.58 13.48
N ARG A 96 6.99 19.88 12.69
CA ARG A 96 7.80 21.11 12.80
C ARG A 96 7.27 22.29 12.00
N CYS A 97 6.82 22.07 10.76
CA CYS A 97 6.43 23.16 9.86
C CYS A 97 5.01 23.07 9.28
N GLY A 98 4.22 22.05 9.66
CA GLY A 98 2.84 21.89 9.20
C GLY A 98 2.66 21.49 7.74
N ARG A 99 3.74 21.40 6.95
CA ARG A 99 3.66 21.02 5.52
C ARG A 99 3.40 19.53 5.34
N PRO A 100 2.72 19.13 4.26
CA PRO A 100 2.53 17.71 3.94
C PRO A 100 3.89 17.04 3.70
N PRO A 101 4.12 15.83 4.24
CA PRO A 101 5.33 15.07 3.98
C PRO A 101 5.36 14.62 2.52
N ARG A 102 6.57 14.43 2.01
CA ARG A 102 6.86 13.92 0.68
C ARG A 102 7.43 12.52 0.77
N LEU A 103 7.25 11.78 -0.31
CA LEU A 103 7.92 10.52 -0.53
C LEU A 103 9.29 10.80 -1.15
N ARG A 104 10.33 10.19 -0.59
CA ARG A 104 11.63 10.03 -1.25
C ARG A 104 11.60 8.71 -2.00
N THR A 105 11.80 8.75 -3.31
CA THR A 105 11.89 7.57 -4.17
C THR A 105 13.37 7.27 -4.44
N GLY A 106 13.83 6.05 -4.16
CA GLY A 106 15.24 5.66 -4.27
C GLY A 106 15.44 4.22 -3.79
N ALA A 107 16.70 3.82 -3.58
CA ALA A 107 17.04 2.50 -3.02
C ALA A 107 16.45 2.29 -1.61
N ASP A 108 16.27 3.38 -0.87
CA ASP A 108 15.64 3.41 0.46
C ASP A 108 14.48 4.43 0.46
N PRO A 109 13.28 4.01 0.02
CA PRO A 109 12.15 4.91 -0.07
C PRO A 109 11.59 5.18 1.33
N ALA A 110 11.45 6.45 1.65
CA ALA A 110 11.04 6.93 2.96
C ALA A 110 10.00 8.05 2.81
N MET A 111 9.18 8.23 3.84
CA MET A 111 8.25 9.36 3.92
C MET A 111 8.75 10.37 4.94
N GLY A 112 8.75 11.65 4.57
CA GLY A 112 9.38 12.67 5.39
C GLY A 112 9.14 14.11 4.96
N CYS A 113 9.63 15.05 5.75
CA CYS A 113 9.63 16.46 5.44
C CYS A 113 11.04 16.93 5.00
N PRO A 114 11.30 17.11 3.69
CA PRO A 114 12.62 17.51 3.21
C PRO A 114 13.07 18.87 3.76
N ARG A 115 12.14 19.80 3.99
CA ARG A 115 12.43 21.13 4.53
C ARG A 115 12.98 21.08 5.96
N CYS A 116 12.50 20.13 6.76
CA CYS A 116 12.91 19.99 8.16
C CYS A 116 13.95 18.88 8.37
N GLY A 117 14.37 18.20 7.29
CA GLY A 117 15.28 17.06 7.36
C GLY A 117 14.72 15.82 8.07
N LEU A 118 13.40 15.75 8.27
CA LEU A 118 12.76 14.66 9.01
C LEU A 118 12.38 13.53 8.05
N TRP A 119 12.77 12.31 8.36
CA TRP A 119 12.43 11.12 7.58
C TRP A 119 12.08 9.99 8.53
N ALA A 120 10.95 9.32 8.26
CA ALA A 120 10.57 8.15 9.03
C ALA A 120 11.29 6.93 8.47
N ASP A 121 11.97 6.20 9.35
CA ASP A 121 12.56 4.91 9.02
C ASP A 121 11.46 3.88 8.82
N ASN A 122 11.56 3.12 7.73
CA ASN A 122 10.70 1.97 7.53
C ASN A 122 11.43 0.71 7.97
N ALA A 123 11.03 0.14 9.10
CA ALA A 123 11.64 -1.07 9.66
C ALA A 123 11.20 -2.37 8.96
N ASP A 124 10.38 -2.28 7.90
CA ASP A 124 9.72 -3.45 7.34
C ASP A 124 10.65 -4.27 6.41
N ARG A 125 11.05 -5.46 6.88
CA ARG A 125 11.99 -6.38 6.18
C ARG A 125 11.43 -6.94 4.87
N GLY A 126 10.11 -6.82 4.65
CA GLY A 126 9.44 -7.28 3.43
C GLY A 126 9.60 -6.35 2.24
N GLY A 127 10.19 -5.16 2.40
CA GLY A 127 10.17 -4.11 1.39
C GLY A 127 8.97 -3.17 1.56
N PRO A 128 9.10 -1.88 1.21
CA PRO A 128 8.14 -0.86 1.59
C PRO A 128 6.85 -0.96 0.78
N THR A 129 5.71 -1.01 1.47
CA THR A 129 4.38 -0.73 0.89
C THR A 129 4.08 0.77 1.01
N VAL A 130 3.22 1.32 0.14
CA VAL A 130 2.80 2.73 0.27
C VAL A 130 2.21 2.99 1.66
N ILE A 131 1.38 2.07 2.14
CA ILE A 131 0.72 2.22 3.45
C ILE A 131 1.70 2.08 4.62
N GLY A 132 2.69 1.18 4.53
CA GLY A 132 3.71 1.02 5.56
C GLY A 132 4.55 2.30 5.75
N LEU A 133 4.86 3.01 4.67
CA LEU A 133 5.55 4.31 4.74
C LEU A 133 4.68 5.39 5.39
N VAL A 134 3.38 5.40 5.10
CA VAL A 134 2.42 6.31 5.73
C VAL A 134 2.30 6.03 7.22
N GLU A 135 2.20 4.76 7.62
CA GLU A 135 2.10 4.35 9.01
C GLU A 135 3.37 4.68 9.79
N ALA A 136 4.55 4.39 9.22
CA ALA A 136 5.84 4.76 9.80
C ALA A 136 5.92 6.27 10.04
N TRP A 137 5.52 7.08 9.06
CA TRP A 137 5.48 8.52 9.19
C TRP A 137 4.49 9.01 10.25
N ASN A 138 3.27 8.49 10.26
CA ASN A 138 2.26 8.88 11.25
C ASN A 138 2.72 8.57 12.68
N ARG A 139 3.36 7.41 12.90
CA ARG A 139 3.96 7.07 14.20
C ARG A 139 5.09 8.04 14.58
N PHE A 140 5.98 8.35 13.64
CA PHE A 140 7.08 9.30 13.86
C PHE A 140 6.56 10.70 14.22
N ALA A 141 5.64 11.23 13.41
CA ALA A 141 5.07 12.56 13.61
C ALA A 141 4.27 12.68 14.92
N GLY A 142 3.62 11.59 15.35
CA GLY A 142 2.95 11.51 16.65
C GLY A 142 3.93 11.61 17.81
N LYS A 143 5.03 10.85 17.79
CA LYS A 143 6.08 10.90 18.82
C LYS A 143 6.73 12.28 18.91
N GLU A 144 7.19 12.84 17.79
CA GLU A 144 7.79 14.19 17.74
C GLU A 144 6.84 15.29 18.28
N ARG A 145 5.53 15.11 18.14
CA ARG A 145 4.56 16.06 18.70
C ARG A 145 4.49 15.93 20.23
N ASN A 146 4.41 14.71 20.74
CA ASN A 146 4.35 14.46 22.18
C ASN A 146 5.62 14.94 22.89
N ASP A 147 6.80 14.66 22.33
CA ASP A 147 8.09 15.06 22.91
C ASP A 147 8.30 16.59 22.96
N ARG A 148 7.54 17.35 22.17
CA ARG A 148 7.54 18.83 22.19
C ARG A 148 6.50 19.43 23.14
N THR A 149 5.58 18.61 23.65
CA THR A 149 4.49 19.06 24.52
C THR A 149 4.75 18.70 25.98
N CYS A 150 5.78 17.89 26.26
CA CYS A 150 6.33 17.62 27.59
C CYS A 150 7.53 18.53 27.87
#